data_AF-A0A4S4N8G1-F1
#
_entry.id   AF-A0A4S4N8G1-F1
#
_cell.length_a   1.000
_cell.length_b   1.000
_cell.length_c   1.000
_cell.angle_alpha   90.00
_cell.angle_beta   90.00
_cell.angle_gamma   90.00
#
_symmetry.space_group_name_H-M   'P 1'
#
loop_
_entity.id
_entity.type
_entity.pdbx_description
1 polymer ?
#
loop_
_entity_poly.entity_id
_entity_poly.type
_entity_poly.pdbx_seq_one_letter_code
_entity_poly.pdbx_strand_id
1 'polypeptide(L)'
;MLDWYLKSIRPLFDYGNADFCKQKKCAMSPYLFVSEKSAAPLDGRLFYRWLTSCSHAIELRMTPHNYRHGFATLLLARSWSNRGRAAAFLGCSVRVLEQYYAWIDTRQKLEDVQDLLAEALTGQ
;
A
#
# COMPACT_ATOMS: atom_id res chain seq x y z
N MET A 1 3.86 -0.63 -14.85
CA MET A 1 3.57 0.33 -13.76
C MET A 1 4.65 1.38 -13.64
N LEU A 2 5.92 0.99 -13.42
CA LEU A 2 7.04 1.94 -13.35
C LEU A 2 7.21 2.77 -14.63
N ASP A 3 7.16 2.13 -15.81
CA ASP A 3 7.28 2.85 -17.09
C ASP A 3 6.18 3.90 -17.29
N TRP A 4 4.95 3.57 -16.91
CA TRP A 4 3.83 4.51 -17.00
C TRP A 4 4.07 5.73 -16.10
N TYR A 5 4.51 5.51 -14.87
CA TYR A 5 4.84 6.60 -13.95
C TYR A 5 5.98 7.46 -14.51
N LEU A 6 7.08 6.84 -14.97
CA LEU A 6 8.23 7.56 -15.53
C LEU A 6 7.88 8.37 -16.79
N LYS A 7 6.98 7.86 -17.64
CA LYS A 7 6.59 8.51 -18.89
C LYS A 7 5.47 9.53 -18.73
N SER A 8 4.55 9.33 -17.79
CA SER A 8 3.28 10.07 -17.74
C SER A 8 3.13 10.94 -16.50
N ILE A 9 3.67 10.52 -15.35
CA ILE A 9 3.45 11.19 -14.07
C ILE A 9 4.68 11.98 -13.64
N ARG A 10 5.86 11.36 -13.66
CA ARG A 10 7.11 12.02 -13.25
C ARG A 10 7.40 13.31 -14.04
N PRO A 11 7.12 13.40 -15.37
CA PRO A 11 7.31 14.65 -16.12
C PRO A 11 6.29 15.76 -15.80
N LEU A 12 5.28 15.50 -14.96
CA LEU A 12 4.39 16.56 -14.45
C LEU A 12 5.04 17.38 -13.32
N PHE A 13 6.15 16.89 -12.76
CA PHE A 13 6.97 17.63 -11.81
C PHE A 13 8.09 18.33 -12.59
N ASP A 14 8.26 19.63 -12.37
CA ASP A 14 9.27 20.46 -13.05
C ASP A 14 10.67 19.83 -13.07
N TYR A 15 11.17 19.40 -11.90
CA TYR A 15 12.49 18.76 -11.77
C TYR A 15 12.50 17.27 -12.15
N GLY A 16 11.33 16.71 -12.45
CA GLY A 16 11.15 15.40 -13.06
C GLY A 16 11.02 15.45 -14.59
N ASN A 17 10.93 16.64 -15.17
CA ASN A 17 10.71 16.90 -16.58
C ASN A 17 12.00 17.39 -17.27
N ALA A 18 12.48 16.59 -18.24
CA ALA A 18 13.72 16.89 -18.95
C ALA A 18 13.66 18.18 -19.78
N ASP A 19 12.52 18.45 -20.43
CA ASP A 19 12.35 19.63 -21.28
C ASP A 19 12.30 20.91 -20.45
N PHE A 20 11.57 20.87 -19.32
CA PHE A 20 11.55 21.97 -18.36
C PHE A 20 12.95 22.28 -17.86
N CYS A 21 13.72 21.28 -17.42
CA CYS A 21 15.05 21.53 -16.90
C CYS A 21 16.07 21.95 -17.96
N LYS A 22 15.94 21.48 -19.20
CA LYS A 22 16.72 21.99 -20.33
C LYS A 22 16.43 23.48 -20.56
N GLN A 23 15.16 23.88 -20.56
CA GLN A 23 14.75 25.26 -20.80
C GLN A 23 15.16 26.20 -19.65
N LYS A 24 14.94 25.78 -18.40
CA LYS A 24 15.21 26.57 -17.19
C LYS A 24 16.64 26.43 -16.69
N LYS A 25 17.47 25.61 -17.35
CA LYS A 25 18.84 25.27 -16.93
C LYS A 25 18.90 24.76 -15.49
N CYS A 26 17.95 23.90 -15.10
CA CYS A 26 17.97 23.21 -13.80
C CYS A 26 18.58 21.80 -13.90
N ALA A 27 19.06 21.30 -12.76
CA ALA A 27 19.44 19.90 -12.62
C ALA A 27 18.18 19.03 -12.47
N MET A 28 18.16 17.92 -13.20
CA MET A 28 17.14 16.88 -13.03
C MET A 28 17.26 16.23 -11.66
N SER A 29 16.12 15.95 -11.03
CA SER A 29 16.12 15.18 -9.79
C SER A 29 16.59 13.75 -10.05
N PRO A 30 17.47 13.17 -9.22
CA PRO A 30 17.82 11.75 -9.30
C PRO A 30 16.79 10.83 -8.62
N TYR A 31 15.83 11.39 -7.88
CA TYR A 31 14.86 10.62 -7.10
C TYR A 31 13.69 10.13 -7.98
N LEU A 32 13.16 8.96 -7.65
CA LEU A 32 11.98 8.42 -8.32
C LEU A 32 10.74 9.29 -8.07
N PHE A 33 10.52 9.67 -6.81
CA PHE A 33 9.49 10.62 -6.40
C PHE A 33 10.12 11.98 -6.14
N VAL A 34 9.78 12.94 -7.00
CA VAL A 34 10.40 14.26 -7.05
C VAL A 34 9.58 15.26 -6.23
N SER A 35 10.23 16.19 -5.54
CA SER A 35 9.55 17.32 -4.90
C SER A 35 8.83 18.20 -5.92
N GLU A 36 7.73 18.82 -5.50
CA GLU A 36 6.93 19.71 -6.33
C GLU A 36 7.61 21.05 -6.67
N LYS A 37 8.69 21.41 -5.96
CA LYS A 37 9.38 22.71 -6.14
C LYS A 37 10.90 22.62 -6.25
N SER A 38 11.49 21.43 -6.23
CA SER A 38 12.95 21.29 -6.24
C SER A 38 13.41 19.94 -6.77
N ALA A 39 14.71 19.79 -7.00
CA ALA A 39 15.34 18.51 -7.35
C ALA A 39 15.43 17.52 -6.17
N ALA A 40 15.00 17.93 -4.97
CA ALA A 40 14.99 17.11 -3.75
C ALA A 40 13.96 15.96 -3.84
N PRO A 41 14.03 14.95 -2.95
CA PRO A 41 13.01 13.92 -2.89
C PRO A 41 11.68 14.49 -2.42
N LEU A 42 10.58 13.83 -2.82
CA LEU A 42 9.24 14.16 -2.34
C LEU A 42 9.19 14.13 -0.80
N ASP A 43 8.69 15.20 -0.18
CA ASP A 43 8.49 15.25 1.27
C ASP A 43 7.43 14.22 1.69
N GLY A 44 7.79 13.35 2.64
CA GLY A 44 6.87 12.37 3.21
C GLY A 44 5.61 12.99 3.80
N ARG A 45 5.68 14.22 4.34
CA ARG A 45 4.50 14.94 4.83
C ARG A 45 3.55 15.34 3.72
N LEU A 46 4.07 15.68 2.53
CA LEU A 46 3.24 16.02 1.39
C LEU A 46 2.45 14.79 0.93
N PHE A 47 3.13 13.65 0.77
CA PHE A 47 2.47 12.39 0.45
C PHE A 47 1.43 11.99 1.49
N TYR A 48 1.77 12.11 2.78
CA TYR A 48 0.85 11.81 3.89
C TYR A 48 -0.43 12.65 3.81
N ARG A 49 -0.29 13.97 3.63
CA ARG A 49 -1.42 14.90 3.52
C ARG A 49 -2.26 14.61 2.28
N TRP A 50 -1.62 14.38 1.13
CA TRP A 50 -2.31 14.05 -0.11
C TRP A 50 -3.13 12.77 0.04
N LEU A 51 -2.51 11.67 0.50
CA LEU A 51 -3.22 10.40 0.65
C LEU A 51 -4.39 10.51 1.63
N THR A 52 -4.17 11.19 2.76
CA THR A 52 -5.23 11.39 3.77
C THR A 52 -6.38 12.24 3.20
N SER A 53 -6.07 13.28 2.42
CA SER A 53 -7.09 14.14 1.81
C SER A 53 -7.89 13.38 0.74
N CYS A 54 -7.23 12.64 -0.13
CA CYS A 54 -7.89 11.82 -1.14
C CYS A 54 -8.73 10.70 -0.50
N SER A 55 -8.21 10.05 0.55
CA SER A 55 -8.93 8.99 1.25
C SER A 55 -10.17 9.53 1.96
N HIS A 56 -10.08 10.72 2.55
CA HIS A 56 -11.23 11.43 3.12
C HIS A 56 -12.29 11.78 2.07
N ALA A 57 -11.88 12.20 0.87
CA ALA A 57 -12.80 12.60 -0.20
C ALA A 57 -13.66 11.44 -0.73
N ILE A 58 -13.18 10.20 -0.58
CA ILE A 58 -13.93 8.98 -0.92
C ILE A 58 -14.52 8.27 0.31
N GLU A 59 -14.61 8.99 1.43
CA GLU A 59 -15.14 8.52 2.72
C GLU A 59 -14.39 7.32 3.34
N LEU A 60 -13.22 6.96 2.80
CA LEU A 60 -12.38 5.89 3.28
C LEU A 60 -11.22 6.44 4.12
N ARG A 61 -11.55 7.09 5.24
CA ARG A 61 -10.60 7.86 6.06
C ARG A 61 -9.43 7.01 6.54
N MET A 62 -8.25 7.20 5.95
CA MET A 62 -7.05 6.46 6.33
C MET A 62 -5.76 7.24 6.15
N THR A 63 -4.80 6.91 7.01
CA THR A 63 -3.40 7.32 6.91
C THR A 63 -2.61 6.33 6.03
N PRO A 64 -1.40 6.68 5.54
CA PRO A 64 -0.52 5.71 4.87
C PRO A 64 -0.22 4.47 5.72
N HIS A 65 -0.16 4.63 7.05
CA HIS A 65 0.04 3.52 7.96
C HIS A 65 -1.16 2.56 7.92
N ASN A 66 -2.38 3.09 8.05
CA ASN A 66 -3.62 2.31 7.97
C ASN A 66 -3.78 1.65 6.59
N TYR A 67 -3.38 2.33 5.51
CA TYR A 67 -3.40 1.74 4.17
C TYR A 67 -2.56 0.46 4.09
N ARG A 68 -1.32 0.49 4.61
CA ARG A 68 -0.46 -0.71 4.64
C ARG A 68 -1.07 -1.83 5.49
N HIS A 69 -1.62 -1.49 6.65
CA HIS A 69 -2.29 -2.47 7.51
C HIS A 69 -3.53 -3.07 6.83
N GLY A 70 -4.33 -2.27 6.14
CA GLY A 70 -5.49 -2.73 5.37
C GLY A 70 -5.12 -3.69 4.25
N PHE A 71 -4.06 -3.39 3.48
CA PHE A 71 -3.58 -4.29 2.44
C PHE A 71 -3.11 -5.64 3.02
N ALA A 72 -2.38 -5.61 4.14
CA ALA A 72 -1.96 -6.82 4.84
C ALA A 72 -3.17 -7.62 5.35
N THR A 73 -4.17 -6.97 5.96
CA THR A 73 -5.43 -7.61 6.39
C THR A 73 -6.11 -8.33 5.24
N LEU A 74 -6.26 -7.68 4.09
CA LEU A 74 -6.92 -8.27 2.91
C LEU A 74 -6.14 -9.48 2.38
N LEU A 75 -4.80 -9.40 2.38
CA LEU A 75 -3.96 -10.51 1.92
C LEU A 75 -4.06 -11.73 2.87
N LEU A 76 -4.14 -11.49 4.18
CA LEU A 76 -4.29 -12.52 5.20
C LEU A 76 -5.69 -13.14 5.19
N ALA A 77 -6.73 -12.33 5.02
CA ALA A 77 -8.12 -12.80 4.92
C ALA A 77 -8.34 -13.71 3.71
N ARG A 78 -7.60 -13.53 2.62
CA ARG A 78 -7.62 -14.45 1.47
C ARG A 78 -7.03 -15.82 1.80
N SER A 79 -5.95 -15.84 2.59
CA SER A 79 -5.33 -17.06 3.08
C SER A 79 -4.25 -16.72 4.09
N TRP A 80 -4.32 -17.36 5.27
CA TRP A 80 -3.28 -17.24 6.28
C TRP A 80 -1.89 -17.73 5.82
N SER A 81 -1.83 -18.54 4.76
CA SER A 81 -0.58 -18.94 4.12
C SER A 81 0.24 -17.76 3.58
N ASN A 82 -0.40 -16.59 3.37
CA ASN A 82 0.27 -15.39 2.89
C ASN A 82 1.05 -14.62 3.97
N ARG A 83 1.07 -15.07 5.23
CA ARG A 83 1.70 -14.34 6.34
C ARG A 83 3.16 -13.96 6.12
N GLY A 84 3.94 -14.80 5.43
CA GLY A 84 5.31 -14.45 5.04
C GLY A 84 5.38 -13.24 4.10
N ARG A 85 4.50 -13.19 3.10
CA ARG A 85 4.40 -12.07 2.14
C ARG A 85 3.89 -10.80 2.82
N ALA A 86 2.89 -10.93 3.70
CA ALA A 86 2.35 -9.82 4.45
C ALA A 86 3.39 -9.22 5.42
N ALA A 87 4.19 -10.05 6.08
CA ALA A 87 5.28 -9.60 6.95
C ALA A 87 6.36 -8.84 6.17
N ALA A 88 6.77 -9.36 5.01
CA ALA A 88 7.69 -8.66 4.11
C ALA A 88 7.15 -7.31 3.63
N PHE A 89 5.87 -7.26 3.26
CA PHE A 89 5.20 -6.01 2.84
C PHE A 89 5.14 -4.96 3.96
N LEU A 90 4.87 -5.39 5.19
CA LEU A 90 4.84 -4.51 6.36
C LEU A 90 6.24 -4.15 6.88
N GLY A 91 7.29 -4.85 6.43
CA GLY A 91 8.66 -4.68 6.91
C GLY A 91 8.84 -5.18 8.35
N CYS A 92 8.13 -6.24 8.75
CA CYS A 92 8.21 -6.83 10.08
C CYS A 92 8.52 -8.33 10.03
N SER A 93 8.76 -8.94 11.20
CA SER A 93 8.91 -10.40 11.29
C SER A 93 7.56 -11.10 11.23
N VAL A 94 7.54 -12.36 10.77
CA VAL A 94 6.33 -13.20 10.79
C VAL A 94 5.78 -13.32 12.21
N ARG A 95 6.64 -13.45 13.22
CA ARG A 95 6.24 -13.48 14.63
C ARG A 95 5.45 -12.24 15.07
N VAL A 96 5.93 -11.04 14.68
CA VAL A 96 5.22 -9.78 14.96
C VAL A 96 3.87 -9.76 14.25
N LEU A 97 3.83 -10.22 13.00
CA LEU A 97 2.58 -10.30 12.27
C LEU A 97 1.59 -11.25 12.96
N GLU A 98 2.01 -12.46 13.32
CA GLU A 98 1.17 -13.44 14.02
C GLU A 98 0.61 -12.86 15.33
N GLN A 99 1.43 -12.13 16.09
CA GLN A 99 1.00 -11.46 17.33
C GLN A 99 -0.18 -10.49 17.11
N TYR A 100 -0.16 -9.70 16.03
CA TYR A 100 -1.17 -8.66 15.80
C TYR A 100 -2.33 -9.10 14.88
N TYR A 101 -2.17 -10.20 14.14
CA TYR A 101 -3.10 -10.59 13.08
C TYR A 101 -3.63 -12.02 13.17
N ALA A 102 -3.17 -12.85 14.12
CA ALA A 102 -3.62 -14.25 14.23
C ALA A 102 -5.14 -14.41 14.39
N TRP A 103 -5.83 -13.38 14.91
CA TRP A 103 -7.30 -13.37 15.00
C TRP A 103 -8.00 -13.55 13.64
N ILE A 104 -7.36 -13.18 12.52
CA ILE A 104 -7.90 -13.39 11.17
C ILE A 104 -7.95 -14.89 10.84
N ASP A 105 -6.86 -15.62 11.09
CA ASP A 105 -6.79 -17.07 10.88
C ASP A 105 -7.77 -17.82 11.77
N THR A 106 -7.88 -17.43 13.03
CA THR A 106 -8.86 -18.02 13.95
C THR A 106 -10.28 -17.86 13.42
N ARG A 107 -10.63 -16.67 12.90
CA ARG A 107 -11.95 -16.41 12.34
C ARG A 107 -12.20 -17.23 11.07
N GLN A 108 -11.23 -17.25 10.15
CA GLN A 108 -11.34 -18.04 8.91
C GLN A 108 -11.54 -19.53 9.21
N LYS A 109 -10.76 -20.09 10.13
CA LYS A 109 -10.91 -21.50 10.54
C LYS A 109 -12.25 -21.81 11.20
N LEU A 110 -12.80 -20.87 11.97
CA LEU A 110 -14.12 -21.05 12.57
C LEU A 110 -15.22 -21.06 11.51
N GLU A 111 -15.14 -20.14 10.53
CA GLU A 111 -16.07 -20.10 9.39
C GLU A 111 -15.96 -21.41 8.57
N ASP A 112 -14.75 -21.86 8.23
CA ASP A 112 -14.53 -23.12 7.51
C ASP A 112 -15.12 -24.34 8.25
N VAL A 113 -14.97 -24.41 9.58
CA VAL A 113 -15.55 -25.50 10.39
C VAL A 113 -17.08 -25.43 10.43
N GLN A 114 -17.65 -24.23 10.51
CA GLN A 114 -19.10 -24.03 10.49
C GLN A 114 -19.70 -24.49 9.16
N ASP A 115 -19.04 -24.17 8.04
CA ASP A 115 -19.45 -24.60 6.71
C ASP A 115 -19.41 -26.14 6.58
N LEU A 116 -18.31 -26.77 6.99
CA LEU A 116 -18.18 -28.24 6.99
C LEU A 116 -19.25 -28.93 7.85
N LEU A 117 -19.59 -28.36 9.01
CA LEU A 117 -20.66 -28.90 9.86
C LEU A 117 -22.03 -28.73 9.20
N ALA A 118 -22.29 -27.61 8.53
CA ALA A 118 -23.53 -27.37 7.81
C ALA A 118 -23.72 -28.37 6.65
N GLU A 119 -22.67 -28.64 5.88
CA GLU A 119 -22.66 -29.68 4.82
C GLU A 119 -22.99 -31.06 5.40
N ALA A 120 -22.26 -31.48 6.45
CA ALA A 120 -22.47 -32.78 7.09
C ALA A 120 -23.88 -32.96 7.67
N LEU A 121 -24.51 -31.88 8.17
CA LEU A 121 -25.86 -31.92 8.76
C LEU A 121 -26.98 -31.85 7.71
N THR A 122 -26.73 -31.24 6.55
CA THR A 122 -27.74 -31.10 5.48
C THR A 122 -27.71 -32.23 4.46
N GLY A 123 -26.69 -33.10 4.50
CA GLY A 123 -26.61 -34.30 3.68
C GLY A 123 -26.36 -34.02 2.19
N GLN A 124 -25.75 -32.86 1.87
CA GLN A 124 -25.18 -32.57 0.55
C GLN A 124 -23.78 -33.16 0.41
#